data_AF-A0A7W0MBQ7-F1
#
_entry.id   AF-A0A7W0MBQ7-F1
#
_cell.length_a   1.000
_cell.length_b   1.000
_cell.length_c   1.000
_cell.angle_alpha   90.00
_cell.angle_beta   90.00
_cell.angle_gamma   90.00
#
_symmetry.space_group_name_H-M   'P 1'
#
loop_
_entity.id
_entity.type
_entity.pdbx_description
1 polymer ?
#
loop_
_entity_poly.entity_id
_entity_poly.type
_entity_poly.pdbx_seq_one_letter_code
_entity_poly.pdbx_strand_id
1 'polypeptide(L)'
;MELERLHDIATTVAPELRDTLRLECRGDDWANPTDCIAFATRLTSMVVFIETPSVGLMLHEVGHLLPAIACPETVQKMASIWTGEKATAAMVRSGCSDLAAEWSGHDAAFHRRLLHLVHRTRRHGVDVALADVGAGGLHYAAPPLWVLDELLGDEPLRLSLLSFASIESIRAPHEFTNVFDDCRQFHEKLRSVPREDRR
;
A
#
# COMPACT_ATOMS: atom_id res chain seq x y z
N MET A 1 19.49 1.97 -7.11
CA MET A 1 19.26 3.14 -6.24
C MET A 1 19.43 2.65 -4.82
N GLU A 2 20.20 3.36 -3.99
CA GLU A 2 20.50 2.90 -2.62
C GLU A 2 19.29 3.06 -1.71
N LEU A 3 19.18 2.19 -0.70
CA LEU A 3 18.07 2.17 0.26
C LEU A 3 17.97 3.47 1.07
N GLU A 4 19.11 4.12 1.34
CA GLU A 4 19.20 5.44 1.97
C GLU A 4 18.47 6.50 1.14
N ARG A 5 18.71 6.55 -0.18
CA ARG A 5 18.01 7.49 -1.07
C ARG A 5 16.50 7.21 -1.12
N LEU A 6 16.08 5.95 -1.06
CA LEU A 6 14.66 5.59 -0.97
C LEU A 6 14.03 6.07 0.34
N HIS A 7 14.75 5.93 1.45
CA HIS A 7 14.34 6.43 2.76
C HIS A 7 14.20 7.96 2.76
N ASP A 8 15.16 8.69 2.18
CA ASP A 8 15.10 10.14 2.03
C ASP A 8 13.87 10.58 1.22
N ILE A 9 13.60 9.92 0.09
CA ILE A 9 12.40 10.20 -0.72
C ILE A 9 11.14 9.94 0.10
N ALA A 10 11.04 8.78 0.74
CA ALA A 10 9.88 8.37 1.53
C ALA A 10 9.57 9.38 2.65
N THR A 11 10.58 9.73 3.46
CA THR A 11 10.42 10.65 4.59
C THR A 11 10.28 12.11 4.16
N THR A 12 10.66 12.46 2.92
CA THR A 12 10.35 13.76 2.31
C THR A 12 8.86 13.86 1.96
N VAL A 13 8.28 12.82 1.35
CA VAL A 13 6.87 12.85 0.89
C VAL A 13 5.84 12.44 1.95
N ALA A 14 6.30 11.73 2.98
CA ALA A 14 5.55 11.30 4.15
C ALA A 14 6.31 11.69 5.45
N PRO A 15 6.39 13.00 5.78
CA PRO A 15 7.20 13.49 6.91
C PRO A 15 6.76 12.93 8.28
N GLU A 16 5.52 12.47 8.41
CA GLU A 16 5.01 11.80 9.61
C GLU A 16 5.65 10.44 9.91
N LEU A 17 6.38 9.85 8.94
CA LEU A 17 7.16 8.63 9.13
C LEU A 17 8.66 8.91 9.33
N ARG A 18 9.11 10.17 9.36
CA ARG A 18 10.53 10.53 9.34
C ARG A 18 11.36 9.84 10.43
N ASP A 19 10.83 9.80 11.64
CA ASP A 19 11.56 9.29 12.81
C ASP A 19 11.30 7.80 13.07
N THR A 20 10.35 7.19 12.36
CA THR A 20 9.89 5.82 12.61
C THR A 20 10.13 4.88 11.44
N LEU A 21 10.22 5.38 10.20
CA LEU A 21 10.37 4.56 9.01
C LEU A 21 11.67 3.77 9.04
N ARG A 22 11.56 2.46 8.88
CA ARG A 22 12.69 1.56 8.65
C ARG A 22 12.48 0.82 7.33
N LEU A 23 13.45 0.94 6.44
CA LEU A 23 13.49 0.15 5.21
C LEU A 23 14.59 -0.89 5.35
N GLU A 24 14.28 -2.15 5.03
CA GLU A 24 15.24 -3.25 5.00
C GLU A 24 15.18 -3.97 3.66
N CYS A 25 16.33 -4.39 3.14
CA CYS A 25 16.43 -5.27 1.98
C CYS A 25 17.16 -6.55 2.44
N ARG A 26 16.47 -7.69 2.42
CA ARG A 26 17.00 -8.93 3.04
C ARG A 26 17.54 -9.96 2.06
N GLY A 27 17.39 -9.75 0.75
CA GLY A 27 17.84 -10.70 -0.26
C GLY A 27 17.07 -12.02 -0.20
N ASP A 28 17.62 -13.02 -0.90
CA ASP A 28 17.04 -14.37 -1.01
C ASP A 28 17.08 -15.15 0.32
N ASP A 29 17.88 -14.69 1.31
CA ASP A 29 17.97 -15.28 2.64
C ASP A 29 16.72 -14.99 3.51
N TRP A 30 15.84 -14.11 3.06
CA TRP A 30 14.53 -13.98 3.67
C TRP A 30 13.70 -15.21 3.32
N ALA A 31 13.38 -16.02 4.34
CA ALA A 31 12.43 -17.12 4.23
C ALA A 31 11.02 -16.54 3.98
N ASN A 32 10.80 -16.05 2.76
CA ASN A 32 9.59 -15.36 2.32
C ASN A 32 8.40 -16.28 2.59
N PRO A 33 7.54 -15.88 3.53
CA PRO A 33 6.51 -16.78 3.97
C PRO A 33 5.25 -16.73 3.08
N THR A 34 5.20 -15.85 2.05
CA THR A 34 3.95 -15.51 1.33
C THR A 34 4.12 -15.29 -0.17
N ASP A 35 5.27 -15.61 -0.78
CA ASP A 35 5.60 -15.23 -2.18
C ASP A 35 5.49 -13.71 -2.44
N CYS A 36 5.48 -12.88 -1.39
CA CYS A 36 5.42 -11.42 -1.52
C CYS A 36 6.82 -10.84 -1.78
N ILE A 37 6.93 -9.85 -2.67
CA ILE A 37 8.20 -9.16 -2.95
C ILE A 37 8.56 -8.10 -1.90
N ALA A 38 7.58 -7.67 -1.11
CA ALA A 38 7.71 -6.71 -0.03
C ALA A 38 6.67 -6.96 1.08
N PHE A 39 6.94 -6.43 2.28
CA PHE A 39 6.03 -6.48 3.42
C PHE A 39 6.15 -5.21 4.27
N ALA A 40 5.03 -4.52 4.49
CA ALA A 40 4.94 -3.37 5.38
C ALA A 40 4.17 -3.71 6.67
N THR A 41 4.66 -3.23 7.82
CA THR A 41 3.97 -3.33 9.11
C THR A 41 3.87 -1.98 9.81
N ARG A 42 2.65 -1.57 10.14
CA ARG A 42 2.36 -0.32 10.86
C ARG A 42 2.92 -0.33 12.28
N LEU A 43 3.03 -1.50 12.91
CA LEU A 43 3.44 -1.63 14.32
C LEU A 43 4.85 -1.08 14.56
N THR A 44 5.76 -1.29 13.62
CA THR A 44 7.14 -0.77 13.69
C THR A 44 7.45 0.27 12.63
N SER A 45 6.47 0.66 11.82
CA SER A 45 6.69 1.49 10.62
C SER A 45 7.84 0.93 9.76
N MET A 46 7.85 -0.39 9.59
CA MET A 46 8.93 -1.10 8.90
C MET A 46 8.44 -1.65 7.57
N VAL A 47 9.27 -1.53 6.55
CA VAL A 47 9.11 -2.19 5.25
C VAL A 47 10.30 -3.08 4.99
N VAL A 48 10.04 -4.34 4.65
CA VAL A 48 11.04 -5.33 4.26
C VAL A 48 10.86 -5.66 2.79
N PHE A 49 11.93 -5.56 2.01
CA PHE A 49 11.98 -5.93 0.60
C PHE A 49 12.88 -7.15 0.39
N ILE A 50 12.55 -7.99 -0.59
CA ILE A 50 13.41 -9.10 -1.02
C ILE A 50 14.61 -8.56 -1.78
N GLU A 51 14.35 -7.71 -2.76
CA GLU A 51 15.36 -7.07 -3.59
C GLU A 51 15.30 -5.55 -3.43
N THR A 52 16.26 -4.86 -4.04
CA THR A 52 16.25 -3.39 -4.04
C THR A 52 14.99 -2.89 -4.75
N PRO A 53 14.06 -2.19 -4.06
CA PRO A 53 12.78 -1.86 -4.66
C PRO A 53 12.90 -0.65 -5.61
N SER A 54 11.94 -0.55 -6.52
CA SER A 54 11.71 0.68 -7.29
C SER A 54 11.14 1.78 -6.38
N VAL A 55 11.17 3.05 -6.85
CA VAL A 55 10.47 4.14 -6.15
C VAL A 55 8.99 3.80 -6.02
N GLY A 56 8.34 3.33 -7.09
CA GLY A 56 6.92 3.00 -7.09
C GLY A 56 6.55 1.93 -6.07
N LEU A 57 7.29 0.83 -6.00
CA LEU A 57 7.07 -0.22 -5.00
C LEU A 57 7.31 0.30 -3.58
N MET A 58 8.34 1.12 -3.36
CA MET A 58 8.53 1.77 -2.06
C MET A 58 7.33 2.65 -1.67
N LEU A 59 6.79 3.45 -2.60
CA LEU A 59 5.62 4.27 -2.33
C LEU A 59 4.37 3.42 -2.03
N HIS A 60 4.22 2.26 -2.67
CA HIS A 60 3.16 1.30 -2.37
C HIS A 60 3.18 0.90 -0.89
N GLU A 61 4.34 0.43 -0.44
CA GLU A 61 4.53 -0.06 0.93
C GLU A 61 4.44 1.06 1.97
N VAL A 62 4.98 2.24 1.67
CA VAL A 62 4.80 3.45 2.50
C VAL A 62 3.32 3.81 2.59
N GLY A 63 2.56 3.65 1.50
CA GLY A 63 1.11 3.81 1.48
C GLY A 63 0.43 2.94 2.53
N HIS A 64 0.89 1.71 2.77
CA HIS A 64 0.35 0.84 3.82
C HIS A 64 0.63 1.34 5.23
N LEU A 65 1.74 2.05 5.44
CA LEU A 65 2.13 2.58 6.75
C LEU A 65 1.35 3.83 7.18
N LEU A 66 0.68 4.50 6.24
CA LEU A 66 -0.01 5.76 6.46
C LEU A 66 -1.50 5.58 6.83
N PRO A 67 -2.14 6.51 7.56
CA PRO A 67 -1.50 7.58 8.31
C PRO A 67 -0.61 7.01 9.42
N ALA A 68 0.47 7.71 9.75
CA ALA A 68 1.34 7.27 10.83
C ALA A 68 0.58 7.30 12.16
N ILE A 69 0.44 6.13 12.78
CA ILE A 69 -0.13 6.00 14.12
C ILE A 69 1.03 5.97 15.10
N ALA A 70 1.04 6.86 16.10
CA ALA A 70 1.99 6.78 17.19
C ALA A 70 1.83 5.42 17.88
N CYS A 71 2.79 4.51 17.70
CA CYS A 71 2.76 3.24 18.42
C CYS A 71 3.06 3.56 19.89
N PRO A 72 2.18 3.21 20.84
CA PRO A 72 2.52 3.26 22.26
C PRO A 72 3.81 2.44 22.49
N GLU A 73 4.67 2.89 23.40
CA GLU A 73 6.05 2.39 23.67
C GLU A 73 6.18 0.88 23.99
N THR A 74 5.12 0.09 23.89
CA THR A 74 5.06 -1.34 24.20
C THR A 74 5.63 -2.26 23.10
N VAL A 75 6.73 -1.86 22.47
CA VAL A 75 7.47 -2.65 21.46
C VAL A 75 8.22 -3.85 22.09
N GLN A 76 8.34 -3.94 23.41
CA GLN A 76 8.97 -5.08 24.09
C GLN A 76 8.20 -6.42 24.00
N LYS A 77 6.97 -6.45 23.46
CA LYS A 77 6.20 -7.68 23.19
C LYS A 77 6.35 -8.23 21.76
N MET A 78 7.30 -7.72 20.98
CA MET A 78 7.38 -8.00 19.53
C MET A 78 8.00 -9.34 19.13
N ALA A 79 8.74 -10.01 20.02
CA ALA A 79 9.29 -11.33 19.72
C ALA A 79 8.19 -12.40 19.50
N SER A 80 6.96 -12.21 20.04
CA SER A 80 5.83 -13.11 19.81
C SER A 80 4.96 -12.73 18.59
N ILE A 81 5.09 -11.51 18.06
CA ILE A 81 4.33 -11.04 16.88
C ILE A 81 4.96 -11.60 15.60
N TRP A 82 6.29 -11.72 15.53
CA TRP A 82 6.99 -12.38 14.43
C TRP A 82 6.57 -13.86 14.26
N THR A 83 6.19 -14.54 15.36
CA THR A 83 5.59 -15.89 15.31
C THR A 83 4.11 -15.89 14.91
N GLY A 84 3.35 -14.83 15.23
CA GLY A 84 1.95 -14.68 14.83
C GLY A 84 1.78 -14.28 13.36
N GLU A 85 2.65 -13.41 12.83
CA GLU A 85 2.67 -13.04 11.41
C GLU A 85 3.17 -14.19 10.53
N LYS A 86 4.10 -15.02 11.03
CA LYS A 86 4.42 -16.32 10.43
C LYS A 86 3.24 -17.29 10.44
N ALA A 87 2.34 -17.22 11.43
CA ALA A 87 1.12 -18.03 11.46
C ALA A 87 0.08 -17.52 10.44
N THR A 88 -0.09 -16.20 10.28
CA THR A 88 -0.90 -15.61 9.20
C THR A 88 -0.35 -16.01 7.82
N ALA A 89 0.97 -15.92 7.64
CA ALA A 89 1.63 -16.36 6.41
C ALA A 89 1.60 -17.89 6.20
N ALA A 90 1.57 -18.68 7.28
CA ALA A 90 1.37 -20.13 7.21
C ALA A 90 -0.08 -20.50 6.90
N MET A 91 -1.07 -19.72 7.34
CA MET A 91 -2.49 -19.87 6.97
C MET A 91 -2.73 -19.57 5.49
N VAL A 92 -2.02 -18.60 4.92
CA VAL A 92 -2.01 -18.35 3.47
C VAL A 92 -1.41 -19.54 2.70
N ARG A 93 -0.34 -20.16 3.23
CA ARG A 93 0.33 -21.32 2.62
C ARG A 93 -0.41 -22.65 2.76
N SER A 94 -1.29 -22.82 3.74
CA SER A 94 -1.97 -24.11 3.98
C SER A 94 -3.13 -24.41 3.01
N GLY A 95 -3.29 -23.62 1.94
CA GLY A 95 -4.37 -23.83 0.98
C GLY A 95 -5.75 -23.50 1.55
N CYS A 96 -5.82 -22.75 2.65
CA CYS A 96 -7.05 -22.10 3.10
C CYS A 96 -7.33 -20.88 2.21
N SER A 97 -7.38 -21.11 0.89
CA SER A 97 -7.59 -20.11 -0.17
C SER A 97 -9.05 -19.67 -0.31
N ASP A 98 -9.93 -20.09 0.61
CA ASP A 98 -11.33 -19.64 0.66
C ASP A 98 -11.49 -18.29 1.39
N LEU A 99 -10.39 -17.72 1.89
CA LEU A 99 -10.31 -16.31 2.28
C LEU A 99 -9.72 -15.57 1.07
N ALA A 100 -10.49 -14.93 0.20
CA ALA A 100 -11.06 -13.60 0.44
C ALA A 100 -10.13 -12.60 1.18
N ALA A 101 -8.81 -12.81 1.14
CA ALA A 101 -7.78 -11.84 1.54
C ALA A 101 -7.73 -10.61 0.61
N GLU A 102 -8.58 -10.57 -0.43
CA GLU A 102 -8.44 -9.76 -1.64
C GLU A 102 -8.74 -8.25 -1.46
N TRP A 103 -8.82 -7.76 -0.22
CA TRP A 103 -9.22 -6.37 0.08
C TRP A 103 -8.49 -5.77 1.27
N SER A 104 -7.78 -6.57 2.07
CA SER A 104 -7.25 -6.10 3.35
C SER A 104 -6.01 -5.22 3.13
N GLY A 105 -6.23 -3.93 2.86
CA GLY A 105 -5.19 -2.92 2.74
C GLY A 105 -5.24 -2.06 1.48
N HIS A 106 -6.03 -2.43 0.46
CA HIS A 106 -6.09 -1.73 -0.84
C HIS A 106 -7.44 -1.05 -1.10
N ASP A 107 -7.99 -0.38 -0.08
CA ASP A 107 -9.25 0.34 -0.18
C ASP A 107 -9.12 1.74 -0.82
N ALA A 108 -10.21 2.49 -0.88
CA ALA A 108 -10.23 3.86 -1.40
C ALA A 108 -9.25 4.78 -0.63
N ALA A 109 -9.12 4.62 0.68
CA ALA A 109 -8.20 5.41 1.48
C ALA A 109 -6.74 5.10 1.13
N PHE A 110 -6.40 3.83 0.91
CA PHE A 110 -5.08 3.42 0.42
C PHE A 110 -4.75 4.03 -0.95
N HIS A 111 -5.65 3.90 -1.91
CA HIS A 111 -5.44 4.45 -3.24
C HIS A 111 -5.29 5.97 -3.22
N ARG A 112 -6.08 6.66 -2.40
CA ARG A 112 -5.94 8.10 -2.18
C ARG A 112 -4.57 8.43 -1.61
N ARG A 113 -4.09 7.68 -0.61
CA ARG A 113 -2.73 7.83 -0.05
C ARG A 113 -1.66 7.70 -1.15
N LEU A 114 -1.76 6.68 -2.02
CA LEU A 114 -0.80 6.47 -3.11
C LEU A 114 -0.77 7.61 -4.12
N LEU A 115 -1.93 8.14 -4.50
CA LEU A 115 -2.01 9.28 -5.42
C LEU A 115 -1.33 10.51 -4.82
N HIS A 116 -1.60 10.82 -3.55
CA HIS A 116 -0.91 11.89 -2.84
C HIS A 116 0.61 11.67 -2.76
N LEU A 117 1.07 10.44 -2.46
CA LEU A 117 2.49 10.10 -2.43
C LEU A 117 3.15 10.35 -3.80
N VAL A 118 2.58 9.83 -4.89
CA VAL A 118 3.08 10.02 -6.25
C VAL A 118 3.20 11.49 -6.62
N HIS A 119 2.14 12.27 -6.37
CA HIS A 119 2.15 13.72 -6.66
C HIS A 119 3.22 14.47 -5.86
N ARG A 120 3.40 14.14 -4.57
CA ARG A 120 4.47 14.72 -3.75
C ARG A 120 5.84 14.32 -4.29
N THR A 121 6.06 13.04 -4.62
CA THR A 121 7.33 12.55 -5.19
C THR A 121 7.70 13.29 -6.47
N ARG A 122 6.74 13.45 -7.40
CA ARG A 122 6.92 14.22 -8.64
C ARG A 122 7.28 15.68 -8.38
N ARG A 123 6.63 16.32 -7.39
CA ARG A 123 6.94 17.71 -6.99
C ARG A 123 8.36 17.88 -6.44
N HIS A 124 8.96 16.81 -5.91
CA HIS A 124 10.37 16.78 -5.50
C HIS A 124 11.34 16.39 -6.63
N GLY A 125 10.88 16.37 -7.88
CA GLY A 125 11.73 16.12 -9.05
C GLY A 125 12.09 14.66 -9.26
N VAL A 126 11.41 13.73 -8.58
CA VAL A 126 11.58 12.29 -8.79
C VAL A 126 10.49 11.82 -9.75
N ASP A 127 10.89 11.35 -10.93
CA ASP A 127 9.97 10.80 -11.90
C ASP A 127 9.48 9.42 -11.46
N VAL A 128 8.16 9.26 -11.43
CA VAL A 128 7.47 8.02 -11.07
C VAL A 128 6.13 8.00 -11.78
N ALA A 129 5.86 6.93 -12.53
CA ALA A 129 4.58 6.73 -13.19
C ALA A 129 3.56 6.14 -12.21
N LEU A 130 2.27 6.39 -12.43
CA LEU A 130 1.23 5.75 -11.63
C LEU A 130 1.28 4.22 -11.76
N ALA A 131 1.64 3.71 -12.95
CA ALA A 131 1.81 2.28 -13.19
C ALA A 131 2.90 1.63 -12.32
N ASP A 132 3.91 2.38 -11.89
CA ASP A 132 5.05 1.85 -11.13
C ASP A 132 4.67 1.49 -9.68
N VAL A 133 3.55 2.01 -9.16
CA VAL A 133 3.11 1.79 -7.77
C VAL A 133 2.38 0.45 -7.61
N GLY A 134 1.91 -0.18 -8.70
CA GLY A 134 1.39 -1.55 -8.66
C GLY A 134 0.21 -1.75 -7.69
N ALA A 135 -0.80 -0.87 -7.71
CA ALA A 135 -1.95 -0.94 -6.79
C ALA A 135 -3.32 -0.97 -7.47
N GLY A 136 -3.41 -0.69 -8.78
CA GLY A 136 -4.68 -0.65 -9.49
C GLY A 136 -4.98 -1.91 -10.29
N GLY A 137 -6.22 -2.01 -10.77
CA GLY A 137 -6.65 -3.04 -11.71
C GLY A 137 -7.31 -4.26 -11.06
N LEU A 138 -7.62 -5.25 -11.91
CA LEU A 138 -8.45 -6.40 -11.53
C LEU A 138 -7.86 -7.23 -10.38
N HIS A 139 -6.53 -7.30 -10.26
CA HIS A 139 -5.88 -8.05 -9.19
C HIS A 139 -6.23 -7.51 -7.79
N TYR A 140 -6.50 -6.21 -7.68
CA TYR A 140 -6.88 -5.55 -6.44
C TYR A 140 -8.38 -5.20 -6.38
N ALA A 141 -9.18 -5.69 -7.34
CA ALA A 141 -10.57 -5.28 -7.51
C ALA A 141 -10.77 -3.76 -7.46
N ALA A 142 -9.81 -3.01 -8.01
CA ALA A 142 -9.75 -1.56 -7.96
C ALA A 142 -9.65 -0.97 -9.37
N PRO A 143 -10.11 0.27 -9.58
CA PRO A 143 -9.89 0.94 -10.85
C PRO A 143 -8.41 1.13 -11.14
N PRO A 144 -8.00 1.28 -12.42
CA PRO A 144 -6.65 1.73 -12.74
C PRO A 144 -6.34 3.07 -12.05
N LEU A 145 -5.10 3.24 -11.58
CA LEU A 145 -4.71 4.45 -10.83
C LEU A 145 -4.90 5.76 -11.62
N TRP A 146 -4.80 5.73 -12.95
CA TRP A 146 -5.04 6.93 -13.77
C TRP A 146 -6.50 7.38 -13.74
N VAL A 147 -7.48 6.45 -13.67
CA VAL A 147 -8.90 6.78 -13.49
C VAL A 147 -9.09 7.46 -12.14
N LEU A 148 -8.45 6.91 -11.11
CA LEU A 148 -8.55 7.45 -9.75
C LEU A 148 -7.90 8.83 -9.61
N ASP A 149 -6.79 9.06 -10.31
CA ASP A 149 -6.12 10.37 -10.39
C ASP A 149 -7.05 11.42 -11.03
N GLU A 150 -7.70 11.08 -12.14
CA GLU A 150 -8.69 11.94 -12.79
C GLU A 150 -9.89 12.26 -11.86
N LEU A 151 -10.39 11.25 -11.12
CA LEU A 151 -11.51 11.42 -10.19
C LEU A 151 -11.16 12.26 -8.94
N LEU A 152 -9.90 12.25 -8.49
CA LEU A 152 -9.44 13.15 -7.42
C LEU A 152 -9.23 14.59 -7.90
N GLY A 153 -8.95 14.79 -9.19
CA GLY A 153 -8.73 16.11 -9.76
C GLY A 153 -7.52 16.83 -9.16
N ASP A 154 -7.70 18.07 -8.68
CA ASP A 154 -6.62 18.90 -8.13
C ASP A 154 -6.28 18.60 -6.66
N GLU A 155 -6.98 17.65 -6.03
CA GLU A 155 -6.86 17.37 -4.61
C GLU A 155 -5.41 17.06 -4.16
N PRO A 156 -4.62 16.23 -4.89
CA PRO A 156 -3.23 15.97 -4.51
C PRO A 156 -2.37 17.23 -4.41
N LEU A 157 -2.65 18.23 -5.25
CA LEU A 157 -1.95 19.52 -5.24
C LEU A 157 -2.45 20.39 -4.09
N ARG A 158 -3.77 20.52 -3.93
CA ARG A 158 -4.42 21.38 -2.92
C ARG A 158 -4.13 20.95 -1.50
N LEU A 159 -4.05 19.64 -1.24
CA LEU A 159 -3.79 19.06 0.09
C LEU A 159 -2.32 18.61 0.27
N SER A 160 -1.42 19.01 -0.63
CA SER A 160 -0.03 18.54 -0.65
C SER A 160 0.77 18.79 0.64
N LEU A 161 0.36 19.77 1.45
CA LEU A 161 1.05 20.15 2.70
C LEU A 161 0.41 19.56 3.96
N LEU A 162 -0.73 18.87 3.86
CA LEU A 162 -1.40 18.27 5.02
C LEU A 162 -0.78 16.92 5.41
N SER A 163 -0.94 16.49 6.66
CA SER A 163 -0.65 15.10 7.02
C SER A 163 -1.64 14.13 6.37
N PHE A 164 -1.29 12.86 6.24
CA PHE A 164 -2.23 11.87 5.70
C PHE A 164 -3.44 11.67 6.61
N ALA A 165 -3.27 11.79 7.93
CA ALA A 165 -4.39 11.79 8.87
C ALA A 165 -5.37 12.96 8.60
N SER A 166 -4.85 14.15 8.28
CA SER A 166 -5.67 15.30 7.92
C SER A 166 -6.32 15.17 6.54
N ILE A 167 -5.65 14.51 5.58
CA ILE A 167 -6.25 14.20 4.28
C ILE A 167 -7.44 13.24 4.46
N GLU A 168 -7.26 12.18 5.25
CA GLU A 168 -8.30 11.17 5.49
C GLU A 168 -9.51 11.71 6.26
N SER A 169 -9.35 12.78 7.06
CA SER A 169 -10.48 13.44 7.73
C SER A 169 -11.29 14.36 6.80
N ILE A 170 -10.74 14.72 5.64
CA ILE A 170 -11.45 15.48 4.60
C ILE A 170 -12.21 14.48 3.73
N ARG A 171 -13.52 14.67 3.57
CA ARG A 171 -14.36 13.83 2.72
C ARG A 171 -13.81 13.79 1.28
N ALA A 172 -13.53 12.58 0.78
CA ALA A 172 -13.13 12.37 -0.60
C ALA A 172 -14.28 12.68 -1.58
N PRO A 173 -13.99 12.99 -2.86
CA PRO A 173 -15.00 13.11 -3.90
C PRO A 173 -15.88 11.86 -3.96
N HIS A 174 -17.18 12.06 -4.15
CA HIS A 174 -18.15 10.96 -4.12
C HIS A 174 -17.93 9.98 -5.28
N GLU A 175 -17.56 10.51 -6.44
CA GLU A 175 -17.23 9.75 -7.64
C GLU A 175 -15.99 8.87 -7.40
N PHE A 176 -15.00 9.39 -6.67
CA PHE A 176 -13.80 8.63 -6.29
C PHE A 176 -14.14 7.46 -5.35
N THR A 177 -15.05 7.63 -4.39
CA THR A 177 -15.43 6.53 -3.50
C THR A 177 -16.32 5.49 -4.18
N ASN A 178 -17.27 5.94 -5.02
CA ASN A 178 -18.27 5.05 -5.62
C ASN A 178 -17.67 4.07 -6.62
N VAL A 179 -16.63 4.47 -7.35
CA VAL A 179 -16.00 3.59 -8.35
C VAL A 179 -15.42 2.31 -7.72
N PHE A 180 -15.06 2.33 -6.42
CA PHE A 180 -14.63 1.13 -5.70
C PHE A 180 -15.79 0.17 -5.43
N ASP A 181 -16.98 0.68 -5.12
CA ASP A 181 -18.17 -0.14 -4.95
C ASP A 181 -18.60 -0.78 -6.27
N ASP A 182 -18.47 -0.07 -7.39
CA ASP A 182 -18.73 -0.60 -8.73
C ASP A 182 -17.74 -1.72 -9.09
N CYS A 183 -16.44 -1.50 -8.85
CA CYS A 183 -15.43 -2.54 -9.05
C CYS A 183 -15.66 -3.75 -8.15
N ARG A 184 -16.13 -3.56 -6.91
CA ARG A 184 -16.52 -4.65 -6.01
C ARG A 184 -17.64 -5.49 -6.57
N GLN A 185 -18.72 -4.85 -6.97
CA GLN A 185 -19.87 -5.54 -7.55
C GLN A 185 -19.48 -6.27 -8.84
N PHE A 186 -18.63 -5.68 -9.66
CA PHE A 186 -18.11 -6.32 -10.87
C PHE A 186 -17.27 -7.56 -10.54
N HIS A 187 -16.36 -7.45 -9.57
CA HIS A 187 -15.51 -8.57 -9.16
C HIS A 187 -16.31 -9.73 -8.54
N GLU A 188 -17.31 -9.42 -7.71
CA GLU A 188 -18.24 -10.42 -7.16
C GLU A 188 -18.98 -11.18 -8.27
N LYS A 189 -19.45 -10.46 -9.29
CA LYS A 189 -20.07 -11.07 -10.48
C LYS A 189 -19.09 -11.96 -11.25
N LEU A 190 -17.84 -11.55 -11.43
CA LEU A 190 -16.84 -12.40 -12.08
C LEU A 190 -16.57 -13.69 -11.31
N ARG A 191 -16.65 -13.65 -9.97
CA ARG A 191 -16.46 -14.84 -9.14
C ARG A 191 -17.64 -15.81 -9.19
N SER A 192 -18.86 -15.32 -9.40
CA SER A 192 -20.02 -16.19 -9.51
C SER A 192 -20.08 -16.96 -10.84
N VAL A 193 -19.29 -16.55 -11.84
CA VAL A 193 -19.10 -17.31 -13.09
C VAL A 193 -18.27 -18.56 -12.80
N PRO A 194 -18.75 -19.77 -13.15
CA PRO A 194 -17.98 -21.01 -13.03
C PRO A 194 -16.61 -20.88 -13.71
N ARG A 195 -15.55 -21.44 -13.11
CA ARG A 195 -14.18 -21.33 -13.66
C ARG A 195 -14.06 -21.80 -15.10
N GLU A 196 -14.88 -22.76 -15.51
CA GLU A 196 -14.93 -23.32 -16.88
C GLU A 196 -15.40 -22.30 -17.93
N ASP A 197 -16.16 -21.29 -17.51
CA ASP A 197 -16.78 -20.28 -18.38
C ASP A 197 -16.04 -18.93 -18.39
N ARG A 198 -14.93 -18.81 -17.65
CA ARG A 198 -14.09 -17.59 -17.62
C ARG A 198 -13.09 -17.61 -18.78
N ARG A 199 -13.54 -17.28 -20.00
CA ARG A 199 -12.68 -17.08 -21.17
C ARG A 199 -12.73 -15.65 -21.67
#